data_AF-A0A1V6NXD8-F1
#
_entry.id   AF-A0A1V6NXD8-F1
#
_cell.length_a   1.000
_cell.length_b   1.000
_cell.length_c   1.000
_cell.angle_alpha   90.00
_cell.angle_beta   90.00
_cell.angle_gamma   90.00
#
_symmetry.space_group_name_H-M   'P 1'
#
loop_
_entity.id
_entity.type
_entity.pdbx_description
1 polymer ?
#
loop_
_entity_poly.entity_id
_entity_poly.type
_entity_poly.pdbx_seq_one_letter_code
_entity_poly.pdbx_strand_id
1 'polypeptide(L)'
;MAEGGYAPGWEQHTWHDQITRSAGSQIGHPDAAALAHLSRALYIPRHERNTTHLAVHDISAQYAAAKGTLPIGCTKYAVAIGVMPKPQGDGLDDITVAYDVDFNRQKDEGAVVGLVKCRATSSLAAEVELAISTIKEEAAILATDGANKTEIFLDVAYPIPPSSTRNGIVNHPFFSFQVPDADGGSITYQWQIHPSRNGRLRYTLVRNPAPQEAQQEPSDADIQAVYYHIGLDDSLWLSYSEGLLLLPSGQSSVGESIVVGSALGMLWRLRELHRGKGKVGKAVEKKSRLGSIKRVFGSKE
;
A
#
# COMPACT_ATOMS: atom_id res chain seq x y z
N MET A 1 -11.75 -10.94 -43.80
CA MET A 1 -12.65 -10.19 -42.92
C MET A 1 -12.57 -10.86 -41.56
N ALA A 2 -11.86 -10.25 -40.62
CA ALA A 2 -11.74 -10.75 -39.25
C ALA A 2 -12.38 -9.68 -38.36
N GLU A 3 -13.39 -10.11 -37.61
CA GLU A 3 -14.20 -9.28 -36.74
C GLU A 3 -13.32 -8.63 -35.66
N GLY A 4 -13.30 -7.29 -35.66
CA GLY A 4 -12.72 -6.50 -34.60
C GLY A 4 -13.64 -6.53 -33.38
N GLY A 5 -13.31 -7.38 -32.42
CA GLY A 5 -13.88 -7.30 -31.08
C GLY A 5 -13.37 -6.04 -30.40
N TYR A 6 -14.24 -5.03 -30.28
CA TYR A 6 -14.03 -3.88 -29.40
C TYR A 6 -13.93 -4.39 -27.96
N ALA A 7 -12.72 -4.39 -27.39
CA ALA A 7 -12.53 -4.58 -25.96
C ALA A 7 -12.92 -3.27 -25.24
N PRO A 8 -13.71 -3.33 -24.15
CA PRO A 8 -14.15 -2.14 -23.41
C PRO A 8 -12.97 -1.40 -22.78
N GLY A 9 -13.05 -0.06 -22.74
CA GLY A 9 -11.93 0.87 -22.50
C GLY A 9 -11.10 0.65 -21.24
N TRP A 10 -11.60 -0.05 -20.21
CA TRP A 10 -10.84 -0.29 -18.98
C TRP A 10 -9.79 -1.41 -19.08
N GLU A 11 -10.01 -2.42 -19.94
CA GLU A 11 -9.01 -3.48 -20.15
C GLU A 11 -7.81 -2.97 -20.97
N GLN A 12 -8.04 -1.97 -21.84
CA GLN A 12 -6.95 -1.24 -22.49
C GLN A 12 -6.27 -0.27 -21.52
N HIS A 13 -7.02 0.34 -20.59
CA HIS A 13 -6.48 1.41 -19.74
C HIS A 13 -5.75 0.95 -18.45
N THR A 14 -6.05 -0.24 -17.96
CA THR A 14 -5.47 -0.75 -16.70
C THR A 14 -4.02 -1.22 -16.84
N TRP A 15 -3.60 -1.71 -18.02
CA TRP A 15 -2.22 -2.21 -18.22
C TRP A 15 -1.53 -1.69 -19.49
N HIS A 16 -2.21 -1.63 -20.64
CA HIS A 16 -1.62 -1.04 -21.86
C HIS A 16 -1.41 0.46 -21.69
N ASP A 17 -2.39 1.19 -21.15
CA ASP A 17 -2.18 2.61 -20.84
C ASP A 17 -1.28 2.85 -19.64
N GLN A 18 -0.96 1.85 -18.84
CA GLN A 18 0.08 1.99 -17.82
C GLN A 18 1.49 1.95 -18.43
N ILE A 19 1.71 1.05 -19.40
CA ILE A 19 2.94 1.05 -20.20
C ILE A 19 2.99 2.33 -21.04
N THR A 20 1.89 2.76 -21.66
CA THR A 20 1.81 4.00 -22.44
C THR A 20 1.88 5.26 -21.58
N ARG A 21 1.40 5.30 -20.34
CA ARG A 21 1.64 6.42 -19.40
C ARG A 21 3.08 6.43 -18.90
N SER A 22 3.67 5.26 -18.68
CA SER A 22 5.09 5.13 -18.30
C SER A 22 6.05 5.41 -19.47
N ALA A 23 5.62 5.19 -20.71
CA ALA A 23 6.40 5.40 -21.94
C ALA A 23 6.11 6.73 -22.65
N GLY A 24 4.88 7.25 -22.53
CA GLY A 24 4.38 8.49 -23.12
C GLY A 24 4.62 9.72 -22.26
N SER A 25 4.84 9.54 -20.94
CA SER A 25 5.57 10.53 -20.16
C SER A 25 7.01 10.50 -20.65
N GLN A 26 7.40 11.42 -21.54
CA GLN A 26 8.79 11.61 -21.96
C GLN A 26 9.76 11.85 -20.76
N ILE A 27 9.21 11.96 -19.54
CA ILE A 27 9.89 12.22 -18.27
C ILE A 27 9.58 11.14 -17.20
N GLY A 28 8.71 10.15 -17.44
CA GLY A 28 8.41 9.07 -16.48
C GLY A 28 7.75 9.52 -15.16
N HIS A 29 7.03 10.65 -15.16
CA HIS A 29 6.34 11.22 -13.98
C HIS A 29 4.83 11.29 -14.22
N PRO A 30 4.00 11.12 -13.16
CA PRO A 30 2.56 11.32 -13.26
C PRO A 30 2.27 12.80 -13.49
N ASP A 31 1.13 13.12 -14.09
CA ASP A 31 0.71 14.52 -14.20
C ASP A 31 0.56 15.11 -12.80
N ALA A 32 1.21 16.26 -12.55
CA ALA A 32 1.14 16.94 -11.28
C ALA A 32 -0.30 17.42 -10.98
N ALA A 33 -1.09 17.70 -12.02
CA ALA A 33 -2.50 18.04 -11.91
C ALA A 33 -3.32 16.86 -11.35
N ALA A 34 -3.04 15.65 -11.84
CA ALA A 34 -3.75 14.44 -11.43
C ALA A 34 -3.54 14.03 -9.97
N LEU A 35 -2.56 14.62 -9.28
CA LEU A 35 -2.25 14.36 -7.88
C LEU A 35 -2.46 15.59 -6.99
N ALA A 36 -3.08 16.66 -7.52
CA ALA A 36 -3.27 17.91 -6.79
C ALA A 36 -4.21 17.77 -5.59
N HIS A 37 -5.16 16.83 -5.64
CA HIS A 37 -6.08 16.53 -4.54
C HIS A 37 -5.43 15.75 -3.39
N LEU A 38 -4.23 15.18 -3.59
CA LEU A 38 -3.48 14.47 -2.55
C LEU A 38 -2.68 15.45 -1.68
N SER A 39 -3.39 16.14 -0.78
CA SER A 39 -2.85 17.21 0.06
C SER A 39 -2.36 16.73 1.43
N ARG A 40 -2.82 15.58 1.92
CA ARG A 40 -2.43 14.98 3.19
C ARG A 40 -1.20 14.08 2.99
N ALA A 41 -0.17 14.25 3.79
CA ALA A 41 1.06 13.47 3.71
C ALA A 41 1.39 12.81 5.04
N LEU A 42 1.37 11.49 5.05
CA LEU A 42 1.78 10.67 6.19
C LEU A 42 3.20 10.17 5.98
N TYR A 43 4.09 10.43 6.93
CA TYR A 43 5.41 9.84 6.97
C TYR A 43 5.35 8.49 7.67
N ILE A 44 5.77 7.45 6.95
CA ILE A 44 5.95 6.09 7.46
C ILE A 44 7.45 5.94 7.76
N PRO A 45 7.85 5.90 9.05
CA PRO A 45 9.26 5.73 9.42
C PRO A 45 9.86 4.46 8.89
N ARG A 46 11.20 4.44 8.91
CA ARG A 46 11.98 3.25 8.61
C ARG A 46 11.55 2.11 9.54
N HIS A 47 11.05 1.04 8.95
CA HIS A 47 10.67 -0.17 9.65
C HIS A 47 11.12 -1.40 8.88
N GLU A 48 11.40 -2.46 9.62
CA GLU A 48 11.84 -3.74 9.09
C GLU A 48 11.00 -4.86 9.74
N ARG A 49 11.34 -6.12 9.46
CA ARG A 49 10.51 -7.25 9.92
C ARG A 49 10.34 -7.28 11.44
N ASN A 50 11.36 -6.87 12.21
CA ASN A 50 11.38 -6.95 13.68
C ASN A 50 10.73 -5.75 14.37
N THR A 51 10.27 -4.75 13.61
CA THR A 51 9.61 -3.57 14.17
C THR A 51 8.36 -4.03 14.91
N THR A 52 8.29 -3.72 16.20
CA THR A 52 7.16 -4.03 17.08
C THR A 52 6.21 -2.86 17.25
N HIS A 53 6.68 -1.64 17.06
CA HIS A 53 5.91 -0.41 17.17
C HIS A 53 6.35 0.56 16.07
N LEU A 54 5.40 1.24 15.46
CA LEU A 54 5.62 2.21 14.39
C LEU A 54 4.65 3.39 14.55
N ALA A 55 5.19 4.57 14.82
CA ALA A 55 4.43 5.81 14.84
C ALA A 55 4.40 6.43 13.42
N VAL A 56 3.23 6.56 12.82
CA VAL A 56 3.05 7.24 11.52
C VAL A 56 2.71 8.70 11.80
N HIS A 57 3.44 9.62 11.19
CA HIS A 57 3.33 11.05 11.48
C HIS A 57 2.61 11.79 10.37
N ASP A 58 1.75 12.74 10.73
CA ASP A 58 1.21 13.72 9.79
C ASP A 58 2.27 14.80 9.56
N ILE A 59 2.80 14.84 8.34
CA ILE A 59 3.82 15.80 7.93
C ILE A 59 3.32 16.70 6.78
N SER A 60 2.00 16.88 6.66
CA SER A 60 1.37 17.57 5.53
C SER A 60 1.94 18.98 5.32
N ALA A 61 2.21 19.72 6.40
CA ALA A 61 2.80 21.06 6.33
C ALA A 61 4.25 21.05 5.82
N GLN A 62 5.09 20.17 6.37
CA GLN A 62 6.50 20.01 5.97
C GLN A 62 6.59 19.54 4.52
N TYR A 63 5.73 18.58 4.13
CA TYR A 63 5.63 18.07 2.78
C TYR A 63 5.23 19.15 1.79
N ALA A 64 4.20 19.95 2.09
CA ALA A 64 3.76 21.04 1.22
C ALA A 64 4.87 22.09 1.03
N ALA A 65 5.58 22.45 2.10
CA ALA A 65 6.71 23.38 2.05
C ALA A 65 7.89 22.83 1.24
N ALA A 66 8.22 21.55 1.38
CA ALA A 66 9.33 20.91 0.67
C ALA A 66 9.03 20.63 -0.80
N LYS A 67 7.82 20.13 -1.13
CA LYS A 67 7.38 19.83 -2.49
C LYS A 67 7.29 21.10 -3.34
N GLY A 68 6.66 22.15 -2.80
CA GLY A 68 6.28 23.32 -3.60
C GLY A 68 5.50 22.91 -4.85
N THR A 69 5.96 23.36 -6.02
CA THR A 69 5.37 23.05 -7.33
C THR A 69 6.04 21.89 -8.06
N LEU A 70 6.92 21.14 -7.39
CA LEU A 70 7.68 20.06 -8.03
C LEU A 70 6.76 18.88 -8.41
N PRO A 71 6.85 18.35 -9.65
CA PRO A 71 6.15 17.14 -10.05
C PRO A 71 6.61 15.92 -9.24
N ILE A 72 5.67 15.12 -8.76
CA ILE A 72 5.95 13.90 -8.00
C ILE A 72 6.78 12.94 -8.86
N GLY A 73 7.84 12.38 -8.28
CA GLY A 73 8.70 11.39 -8.93
C GLY A 73 9.89 11.97 -9.70
N CYS A 74 9.97 13.29 -9.92
CA CYS A 74 11.16 13.89 -10.53
C CYS A 74 12.37 13.90 -9.60
N THR A 75 13.57 13.99 -10.16
CA THR A 75 14.81 13.99 -9.36
C THR A 75 14.82 15.14 -8.35
N LYS A 76 14.36 16.34 -8.75
CA LYS A 76 14.25 17.49 -7.84
C LYS A 76 13.27 17.21 -6.70
N TYR A 77 12.13 16.58 -6.99
CA TYR A 77 11.18 16.13 -5.97
C TYR A 77 11.82 15.12 -5.03
N ALA A 78 12.52 14.11 -5.56
CA ALA A 78 13.19 13.10 -4.75
C ALA A 78 14.25 13.69 -3.80
N VAL A 79 15.00 14.71 -4.27
CA VAL A 79 15.96 15.46 -3.47
C VAL A 79 15.24 16.29 -2.40
N ALA A 80 14.24 17.09 -2.77
CA ALA A 80 13.51 17.96 -1.85
C ALA A 80 12.87 17.17 -0.69
N ILE A 81 12.22 16.04 -1.02
CA ILE A 81 11.65 15.14 0.00
C ILE A 81 12.75 14.41 0.78
N GLY A 82 13.88 14.06 0.15
CA GLY A 82 14.98 13.37 0.80
C GLY A 82 15.72 14.19 1.85
N VAL A 83 15.75 15.52 1.71
CA VAL A 83 16.40 16.45 2.65
C VAL A 83 15.43 17.09 3.65
N MET A 84 14.13 16.82 3.50
CA MET A 84 13.11 17.28 4.43
C MET A 84 13.41 16.73 5.85
N PRO A 85 13.30 17.57 6.91
CA PRO A 85 13.43 17.11 8.28
C PRO A 85 12.46 15.95 8.55
N LYS A 86 13.01 14.83 9.00
CA LYS A 86 12.22 13.64 9.34
C LYS A 86 11.79 13.74 10.80
N PRO A 87 10.56 13.31 11.14
CA PRO A 87 10.15 13.16 12.53
C PRO A 87 11.14 12.26 13.28
N GLN A 88 11.61 12.71 14.44
CA GLN A 88 12.56 11.99 15.29
C GLN A 88 11.83 11.05 16.27
N GLY A 89 10.54 11.26 16.51
CA GLY A 89 9.71 10.39 17.34
C GLY A 89 9.99 10.49 18.84
N ASP A 90 10.80 11.46 19.26
CA ASP A 90 11.14 11.75 20.67
C ASP A 90 10.20 12.78 21.32
N GLY A 91 9.25 13.32 20.56
CA GLY A 91 8.25 14.29 21.01
C GLY A 91 8.76 15.73 21.07
N LEU A 92 10.00 16.00 20.63
CA LEU A 92 10.57 17.35 20.59
C LEU A 92 10.23 18.11 19.30
N ASP A 93 9.77 17.41 18.26
CA ASP A 93 9.59 17.94 16.91
C ASP A 93 8.20 18.56 16.64
N ASP A 94 7.29 18.58 17.62
CA ASP A 94 5.90 19.08 17.52
C ASP A 94 5.12 18.48 16.32
N ILE A 95 5.54 17.31 15.84
CA ILE A 95 4.92 16.62 14.72
C ILE A 95 3.87 15.64 15.24
N THR A 96 2.63 15.85 14.82
CA THR A 96 1.49 15.00 15.20
C THR A 96 1.68 13.56 14.75
N VAL A 97 1.63 12.62 15.70
CA VAL A 97 1.46 11.20 15.41
C VAL A 97 0.01 10.97 14.98
N ALA A 98 -0.19 10.58 13.72
CA ALA A 98 -1.51 10.30 13.15
C ALA A 98 -1.96 8.86 13.43
N TYR A 99 -1.03 7.90 13.45
CA TYR A 99 -1.33 6.50 13.75
C TYR A 99 -0.26 5.88 14.64
N ASP A 100 -0.70 5.06 15.60
CA ASP A 100 0.16 4.06 16.23
C ASP A 100 -0.08 2.72 15.56
N VAL A 101 1.00 2.00 15.26
CA VAL A 101 0.93 0.66 14.71
C VAL A 101 1.76 -0.29 15.56
N ASP A 102 1.09 -1.25 16.19
CA ASP A 102 1.74 -2.26 17.03
C ASP A 102 1.72 -3.62 16.34
N PHE A 103 2.89 -4.24 16.17
CA PHE A 103 3.05 -5.56 15.55
C PHE A 103 3.35 -6.61 16.61
N ASN A 104 2.45 -7.59 16.73
CA ASN A 104 2.59 -8.76 17.57
C ASN A 104 2.96 -9.98 16.73
N ARG A 105 4.03 -10.67 17.14
CA ARG A 105 4.44 -11.93 16.54
C ARG A 105 3.93 -13.08 17.38
N GLN A 106 3.10 -13.95 16.80
CA GLN A 106 2.71 -15.17 17.48
C GLN A 106 3.86 -16.18 17.47
N LYS A 107 4.08 -16.84 18.61
CA LYS A 107 5.26 -17.70 18.83
C LYS A 107 5.26 -18.99 18.00
N ASP A 108 4.09 -19.47 17.58
CA ASP A 108 3.96 -20.85 17.07
C ASP A 108 3.83 -20.98 15.54
N GLU A 109 3.44 -19.93 14.81
CA GLU A 109 3.22 -20.03 13.34
C GLU A 109 3.96 -18.98 12.50
N GLY A 110 4.73 -18.09 13.12
CA GLY A 110 5.38 -16.99 12.39
C GLY A 110 4.40 -15.96 11.82
N ALA A 111 3.11 -16.10 12.13
CA ALA A 111 2.05 -15.13 11.85
C ALA A 111 2.35 -13.80 12.56
N VAL A 112 2.17 -12.71 11.84
CA VAL A 112 2.34 -11.35 12.35
C VAL A 112 0.99 -10.65 12.28
N VAL A 113 0.53 -10.16 13.42
CA VAL A 113 -0.70 -9.38 13.54
C VAL A 113 -0.32 -7.98 13.98
N GLY A 114 -0.66 -7.00 13.17
CA GLY A 114 -0.55 -5.58 13.43
C GLY A 114 -1.89 -5.00 13.89
N LEU A 115 -1.84 -3.92 14.67
CA LEU A 115 -3.01 -3.14 15.02
C LEU A 115 -2.74 -1.68 14.66
N VAL A 116 -3.47 -1.16 13.67
CA VAL A 116 -3.37 0.23 13.19
C VAL A 116 -4.42 1.06 13.93
N LYS A 117 -3.97 1.99 14.77
CA LYS A 117 -4.83 2.85 15.58
C LYS A 117 -4.72 4.30 15.14
N CYS A 118 -5.82 4.86 14.65
CA CYS A 118 -5.88 6.28 14.35
C CYS A 118 -5.88 7.10 15.65
N ARG A 119 -4.94 8.04 15.81
CA ARG A 119 -4.99 9.04 16.88
C ARG A 119 -5.93 10.18 16.49
N ALA A 120 -7.22 9.86 16.29
CA ALA A 120 -8.23 10.89 16.13
C ALA A 120 -8.45 11.61 17.48
N THR A 121 -8.73 12.92 17.44
CA THR A 121 -9.10 13.72 18.62
C THR A 121 -10.54 13.43 19.10
N SER A 122 -11.31 12.64 18.36
CA SER A 122 -12.67 12.23 18.72
C SER A 122 -12.70 10.83 19.35
N SER A 123 -13.74 10.56 20.15
CA SER A 123 -13.93 9.31 20.91
C SER A 123 -14.18 8.05 20.06
N LEU A 124 -14.03 8.13 18.74
CA LEU A 124 -14.25 7.06 17.76
C LEU A 124 -13.00 6.91 16.89
N ALA A 125 -11.85 6.69 17.54
CA ALA A 125 -10.62 6.31 16.87
C ALA A 125 -10.86 4.99 16.11
N ALA A 126 -10.68 5.02 14.78
CA ALA A 126 -10.77 3.82 13.98
C ALA A 126 -9.58 2.90 14.29
N GLU A 127 -9.87 1.63 14.54
CA GLU A 127 -8.88 0.56 14.66
C GLU A 127 -9.03 -0.42 13.49
N VAL A 128 -7.91 -0.76 12.87
CA VAL A 128 -7.82 -1.77 11.82
C VAL A 128 -6.77 -2.79 12.22
N GLU A 129 -7.20 -4.04 12.39
CA GLU A 129 -6.30 -5.17 12.56
C GLU A 129 -5.70 -5.55 11.19
N LEU A 130 -4.41 -5.86 11.16
CA LEU A 130 -3.64 -6.22 9.97
C LEU A 130 -2.99 -7.59 10.21
N ALA A 131 -3.50 -8.66 9.63
CA ALA A 131 -2.86 -9.96 9.67
C ALA A 131 -2.00 -10.14 8.41
N ILE A 132 -0.69 -10.30 8.56
CA ILE A 132 0.21 -10.61 7.44
C ILE A 132 -0.02 -12.05 7.02
N SER A 133 -0.32 -12.25 5.74
CA SER A 133 -0.60 -13.58 5.21
C SER A 133 0.67 -14.40 5.03
N THR A 134 0.57 -15.71 5.30
CA THR A 134 1.61 -16.69 4.96
C THR A 134 1.39 -17.31 3.58
N ILE A 135 0.24 -17.05 2.95
CA ILE A 135 -0.14 -17.56 1.63
C ILE A 135 0.58 -16.73 0.56
N LYS A 136 0.84 -17.31 -0.63
CA LYS A 136 1.64 -16.60 -1.63
C LYS A 136 0.85 -15.54 -2.40
N GLU A 137 -0.41 -15.84 -2.63
CA GLU A 137 -1.37 -15.09 -3.44
C GLU A 137 -2.08 -14.00 -2.64
N GLU A 138 -1.84 -13.91 -1.34
CA GLU A 138 -2.42 -12.94 -0.42
C GLU A 138 -1.28 -12.23 0.33
N ALA A 139 -1.34 -10.92 0.44
CA ALA A 139 -0.37 -10.12 1.17
C ALA A 139 -0.75 -9.99 2.65
N ALA A 140 -2.03 -9.72 2.91
CA ALA A 140 -2.56 -9.49 4.24
C ALA A 140 -4.09 -9.60 4.26
N ILE A 141 -4.64 -9.68 5.47
CA ILE A 141 -6.06 -9.53 5.75
C ILE A 141 -6.20 -8.34 6.68
N LEU A 142 -7.07 -7.39 6.33
CA LEU A 142 -7.45 -6.27 7.19
C LEU A 142 -8.79 -6.56 7.83
N ALA A 143 -8.94 -6.27 9.11
CA ALA A 143 -10.24 -6.34 9.77
C ALA A 143 -10.56 -5.00 10.45
N THR A 144 -11.69 -4.40 10.08
CA THR A 144 -12.16 -3.15 10.69
C THR A 144 -12.92 -3.46 11.99
N ASP A 145 -12.68 -2.71 13.05
CA ASP A 145 -13.49 -2.79 14.27
C ASP A 145 -14.84 -2.06 14.11
N GLY A 146 -15.88 -2.53 14.80
CA GLY A 146 -17.23 -1.96 14.78
C GLY A 146 -18.37 -3.00 14.67
N ALA A 147 -19.62 -2.50 14.65
CA ALA A 147 -20.83 -3.33 14.63
C ALA A 147 -20.90 -4.28 13.42
N ASN A 148 -20.27 -3.91 12.31
CA ASN A 148 -20.15 -4.70 11.09
C ASN A 148 -18.67 -5.01 10.82
N LYS A 149 -18.07 -5.87 11.66
CA LYS A 149 -16.71 -6.38 11.43
C LYS A 149 -16.62 -6.92 10.01
N THR A 150 -15.71 -6.35 9.23
CA THR A 150 -15.50 -6.71 7.83
C THR A 150 -14.07 -7.15 7.64
N GLU A 151 -13.88 -8.30 7.02
CA GLU A 151 -12.57 -8.79 6.58
C GLU A 151 -12.33 -8.37 5.13
N ILE A 152 -11.18 -7.74 4.90
CA ILE A 152 -10.75 -7.22 3.60
C ILE A 152 -9.46 -7.95 3.23
N PHE A 153 -9.54 -8.78 2.20
CA PHE A 153 -8.41 -9.57 1.72
C PHE A 153 -7.59 -8.74 0.73
N LEU A 154 -6.27 -8.71 0.94
CA LEU A 154 -5.31 -8.01 0.07
C LEU A 154 -4.61 -9.02 -0.83
N ASP A 155 -5.17 -9.27 -2.00
CA ASP A 155 -4.66 -10.23 -2.98
C ASP A 155 -3.45 -9.70 -3.75
N VAL A 156 -2.61 -10.59 -4.25
CA VAL A 156 -1.39 -10.27 -5.02
C VAL A 156 -1.52 -10.80 -6.44
N ALA A 157 -1.29 -9.93 -7.43
CA ALA A 157 -1.24 -10.28 -8.84
C ALA A 157 0.06 -9.75 -9.50
N TYR A 158 0.46 -10.32 -10.64
CA TYR A 158 1.67 -9.94 -11.36
C TYR A 158 1.36 -9.60 -12.83
N PRO A 159 0.64 -8.50 -13.09
CA PRO A 159 0.23 -8.14 -14.46
C PRO A 159 1.40 -7.63 -15.32
N ILE A 160 2.46 -7.10 -14.71
CA ILE A 160 3.65 -6.64 -15.42
C ILE A 160 4.70 -7.76 -15.45
N PRO A 161 5.28 -8.10 -16.61
CA PRO A 161 6.36 -9.08 -16.71
C PRO A 161 7.55 -8.74 -15.81
N PRO A 162 8.19 -9.74 -15.16
CA PRO A 162 9.36 -9.50 -14.35
C PRO A 162 10.49 -8.83 -15.12
N SER A 163 11.26 -7.98 -14.45
CA SER A 163 12.43 -7.30 -15.03
C SER A 163 13.73 -7.94 -14.55
N SER A 164 14.73 -8.04 -15.45
CA SER A 164 16.07 -8.48 -15.09
C SER A 164 16.94 -7.28 -14.70
N THR A 165 17.58 -7.35 -13.54
CA THR A 165 18.49 -6.33 -13.01
C THR A 165 19.84 -6.96 -12.66
N ARG A 166 20.86 -6.14 -12.37
CA ARG A 166 22.15 -6.64 -11.86
C ARG A 166 22.00 -7.48 -10.58
N ASN A 167 20.97 -7.20 -9.78
CA ASN A 167 20.74 -7.83 -8.48
C ASN A 167 19.84 -9.07 -8.56
N GLY A 168 19.24 -9.34 -9.73
CA GLY A 168 18.37 -10.49 -9.97
C GLY A 168 17.09 -10.12 -10.71
N ILE A 169 16.15 -11.06 -10.70
CA ILE A 169 14.81 -10.87 -11.26
C ILE A 169 13.94 -10.12 -10.26
N VAL A 170 13.32 -9.04 -10.71
CA VAL A 170 12.35 -8.24 -9.94
C VAL A 170 10.96 -8.51 -10.46
N ASN A 171 10.07 -8.92 -9.56
CA ASN A 171 8.65 -9.03 -9.84
C ASN A 171 7.96 -7.70 -9.51
N HIS A 172 6.88 -7.41 -10.23
CA HIS A 172 6.14 -6.15 -10.13
C HIS A 172 4.71 -6.42 -9.63
N PRO A 173 4.52 -6.75 -8.34
CA PRO A 173 3.23 -7.14 -7.81
C PRO A 173 2.28 -5.94 -7.74
N PHE A 174 1.02 -6.18 -8.08
CA PHE A 174 -0.11 -5.32 -7.75
C PHE A 174 -0.85 -5.94 -6.58
N PHE A 175 -1.49 -5.10 -5.77
CA PHE A 175 -2.23 -5.55 -4.60
C PHE A 175 -3.66 -5.06 -4.68
N SER A 176 -4.64 -5.96 -4.73
CA SER A 176 -6.06 -5.61 -4.86
C SER A 176 -6.84 -5.99 -3.62
N PHE A 177 -7.84 -5.19 -3.28
CA PHE A 177 -8.74 -5.47 -2.16
C PHE A 177 -10.12 -4.88 -2.43
N GLN A 178 -11.13 -5.41 -1.75
CA GLN A 178 -12.51 -4.95 -1.88
C GLN A 178 -13.02 -4.42 -0.55
N VAL A 179 -13.64 -3.24 -0.58
CA VAL A 179 -14.29 -2.64 0.58
C VAL A 179 -15.80 -2.63 0.33
N PRO A 180 -16.62 -3.11 1.27
CA PRO A 180 -18.08 -3.03 1.14
C PRO A 180 -18.53 -1.57 1.00
N ASP A 181 -19.50 -1.34 0.12
CA ASP A 181 -20.14 -0.05 -0.07
C ASP A 181 -21.45 0.03 0.72
N ALA A 182 -21.86 1.24 1.08
CA ALA A 182 -23.09 1.47 1.84
C ALA A 182 -24.34 1.01 1.08
N ASP A 183 -24.29 1.04 -0.26
CA ASP A 183 -25.37 0.65 -1.16
C ASP A 183 -25.44 -0.88 -1.41
N GLY A 184 -24.70 -1.68 -0.62
CA GLY A 184 -24.67 -3.15 -0.73
C GLY A 184 -23.77 -3.68 -1.85
N GLY A 185 -23.02 -2.80 -2.52
CA GLY A 185 -21.97 -3.14 -3.47
C GLY A 185 -20.62 -3.39 -2.80
N SER A 186 -19.59 -3.57 -3.61
CA SER A 186 -18.20 -3.53 -3.16
C SER A 186 -17.37 -2.68 -4.12
N ILE A 187 -16.50 -1.86 -3.57
CA ILE A 187 -15.56 -1.05 -4.33
C ILE A 187 -14.23 -1.78 -4.34
N THR A 188 -13.72 -2.05 -5.54
CA THR A 188 -12.41 -2.67 -5.72
C THR A 188 -11.35 -1.58 -5.77
N TYR A 189 -10.31 -1.73 -4.95
CA TYR A 189 -9.13 -0.88 -4.98
C TYR A 189 -7.90 -1.69 -5.40
N GLN A 190 -6.92 -1.02 -5.99
CA GLN A 190 -5.69 -1.66 -6.43
C GLN A 190 -4.47 -0.76 -6.25
N TRP A 191 -3.48 -1.24 -5.52
CA TRP A 191 -2.13 -0.68 -5.50
C TRP A 191 -1.36 -1.13 -6.74
N GLN A 192 -1.05 -0.17 -7.62
CA GLN A 192 -0.34 -0.39 -8.87
C GLN A 192 1.09 0.13 -8.76
N ILE A 193 2.07 -0.74 -9.08
CA ILE A 193 3.48 -0.34 -9.13
C ILE A 193 3.79 0.42 -10.41
N HIS A 194 4.61 1.46 -10.28
CA HIS A 194 5.20 2.14 -11.42
C HIS A 194 6.71 1.89 -11.43
N PRO A 195 7.16 0.82 -12.11
CA PRO A 195 8.57 0.51 -12.20
C PRO A 195 9.26 1.53 -13.12
N SER A 196 9.67 2.66 -12.55
CA SER A 196 10.49 3.63 -13.27
C SER A 196 11.91 3.10 -13.40
N ARG A 197 12.51 3.16 -14.59
CA ARG A 197 13.94 2.85 -14.79
C ARG A 197 14.86 3.79 -14.00
N ASN A 198 14.40 4.99 -13.64
CA ASN A 198 15.22 6.09 -13.10
C ASN A 198 14.63 6.79 -11.86
N GLY A 199 13.76 6.14 -11.07
CA GLY A 199 13.08 6.78 -9.94
C GLY A 199 12.79 5.84 -8.77
N ARG A 200 12.46 6.43 -7.61
CA ARG A 200 12.12 5.69 -6.39
C ARG A 200 10.80 4.92 -6.56
N LEU A 201 10.68 3.79 -5.86
CA LEU A 201 9.48 2.95 -5.85
C LEU A 201 8.24 3.79 -5.55
N ARG A 202 7.28 3.72 -6.47
CA ARG A 202 5.98 4.36 -6.34
C ARG A 202 4.88 3.32 -6.54
N TYR A 203 3.96 3.31 -5.60
CA TYR A 203 2.69 2.61 -5.71
C TYR A 203 1.55 3.63 -5.71
N THR A 204 0.62 3.49 -6.64
CA THR A 204 -0.59 4.33 -6.72
C THR A 204 -1.79 3.47 -6.39
N LEU A 205 -2.58 3.87 -5.41
CA LEU A 205 -3.85 3.25 -5.10
C LEU A 205 -4.91 3.85 -6.01
N VAL A 206 -5.53 3.02 -6.84
CA VAL A 206 -6.65 3.41 -7.70
C VAL A 206 -7.92 2.72 -7.27
N ARG A 207 -9.04 3.42 -7.39
CA ARG A 207 -10.38 2.85 -7.35
C ARG A 207 -10.69 2.26 -8.72
N ASN A 208 -10.95 0.96 -8.79
CA ASN A 208 -11.47 0.35 -10.01
C ASN A 208 -12.98 0.60 -10.06
N PRO A 209 -13.50 1.05 -11.22
CA PRO A 209 -14.93 1.31 -11.38
C PRO A 209 -15.72 0.01 -11.25
N ALA A 210 -16.99 0.14 -10.86
CA ALA A 210 -17.91 -0.98 -10.98
C ALA A 210 -18.05 -1.39 -12.46
N PRO A 211 -18.43 -2.65 -12.78
CA PRO A 211 -18.63 -3.09 -14.16
C PRO A 211 -19.62 -2.23 -14.97
N GLN A 212 -20.53 -1.53 -14.28
CA GLN A 212 -21.50 -0.61 -14.88
C GLN A 212 -20.89 0.74 -15.26
N GLU A 213 -19.81 1.15 -14.59
CA GLU A 213 -19.04 2.37 -14.84
C GLU A 213 -17.83 2.10 -15.75
N ALA A 214 -17.65 0.85 -16.20
CA ALA A 214 -16.56 0.41 -17.09
C ALA A 214 -16.62 0.99 -18.52
N GLN A 215 -17.38 2.06 -18.73
CA GLN A 215 -17.43 2.84 -19.98
C GLN A 215 -17.10 4.33 -19.74
N GLN A 216 -17.01 4.78 -18.48
CA GLN A 216 -16.54 6.12 -18.15
C GLN A 216 -15.02 6.17 -18.23
N GLU A 217 -14.47 7.31 -18.61
CA GLU A 217 -13.02 7.51 -18.52
C GLU A 217 -12.60 7.66 -17.06
N PRO A 218 -11.44 7.08 -16.68
CA PRO A 218 -10.90 7.25 -15.35
C PRO A 218 -10.64 8.72 -15.03
N SER A 219 -11.05 9.14 -13.85
CA SER A 219 -10.85 10.48 -13.33
C SER A 219 -9.62 10.53 -12.42
N ASP A 220 -9.01 11.70 -12.28
CA ASP A 220 -7.99 11.94 -11.25
C ASP A 220 -8.51 11.62 -9.83
N ALA A 221 -9.82 11.77 -9.64
CA ALA A 221 -10.52 11.40 -8.41
C ALA A 221 -10.49 9.89 -8.11
N ASP A 222 -10.17 9.04 -9.09
CA ASP A 222 -10.01 7.60 -8.88
C ASP A 222 -8.68 7.26 -8.20
N ILE A 223 -7.70 8.17 -8.23
CA ILE A 223 -6.44 8.03 -7.48
C ILE A 223 -6.72 8.34 -6.00
N GLN A 224 -6.71 7.30 -5.16
CA GLN A 224 -7.01 7.42 -3.74
C GLN A 224 -5.78 7.64 -2.87
N ALA A 225 -4.62 7.18 -3.31
CA ALA A 225 -3.39 7.33 -2.56
C ALA A 225 -2.14 7.14 -3.42
N VAL A 226 -1.01 7.67 -2.95
CA VAL A 226 0.31 7.36 -3.50
C VAL A 226 1.28 7.03 -2.38
N TYR A 227 1.84 5.82 -2.40
CA TYR A 227 3.02 5.51 -1.61
C TYR A 227 4.27 5.86 -2.42
N TYR A 228 5.15 6.66 -1.84
CA TYR A 228 6.43 7.06 -2.41
C TYR A 228 7.56 6.69 -1.45
N HIS A 229 8.43 5.78 -1.86
CA HIS A 229 9.55 5.34 -1.03
C HIS A 229 10.58 6.46 -0.83
N ILE A 230 11.09 6.62 0.40
CA ILE A 230 12.21 7.53 0.73
C ILE A 230 13.43 6.66 1.02
N GLY A 231 14.46 6.79 0.18
CA GLY A 231 15.71 6.06 0.31
C GLY A 231 16.69 6.38 -0.82
N LEU A 232 17.97 6.07 -0.62
CA LEU A 232 19.03 6.22 -1.63
C LEU A 232 19.29 4.92 -2.40
N ASP A 233 18.78 3.79 -1.92
CA ASP A 233 19.03 2.46 -2.45
C ASP A 233 18.00 2.04 -3.52
N ASP A 234 18.30 0.95 -4.24
CA ASP A 234 17.37 0.30 -5.17
C ASP A 234 16.09 -0.10 -4.42
N SER A 235 15.06 0.75 -4.52
CA SER A 235 13.84 0.66 -3.73
C SER A 235 13.04 -0.63 -3.90
N LEU A 236 13.40 -1.45 -4.89
CA LEU A 236 12.81 -2.76 -5.16
C LEU A 236 13.50 -3.90 -4.38
N TRP A 237 14.64 -3.66 -3.72
CA TRP A 237 15.44 -4.71 -3.04
C TRP A 237 15.74 -4.39 -1.58
N LEU A 238 14.81 -3.75 -0.88
CA LEU A 238 15.06 -3.31 0.49
C LEU A 238 14.52 -4.28 1.53
N SER A 239 15.33 -4.54 2.56
CA SER A 239 14.92 -5.28 3.76
C SER A 239 14.10 -4.44 4.73
N TYR A 240 13.92 -3.15 4.42
CA TYR A 240 13.19 -2.18 5.20
C TYR A 240 12.26 -1.37 4.29
N SER A 241 11.33 -0.64 4.87
CA SER A 241 10.50 0.33 4.16
C SER A 241 10.48 1.64 4.94
N GLU A 242 10.51 2.74 4.21
CA GLU A 242 10.47 4.11 4.71
C GLU A 242 9.87 4.97 3.59
N GLY A 243 8.92 5.85 3.87
CA GLY A 243 8.31 6.59 2.77
C GLY A 243 7.20 7.53 3.17
N LEU A 244 6.60 8.12 2.13
CA LEU A 244 5.42 8.96 2.23
C LEU A 244 4.20 8.21 1.72
N LEU A 245 3.10 8.36 2.43
CA LEU A 245 1.77 7.98 1.97
C LEU A 245 0.97 9.27 1.77
N LEU A 246 0.68 9.60 0.51
CA LEU A 246 -0.07 10.77 0.10
C LEU A 246 -1.54 10.39 -0.09
N LEU A 247 -2.44 11.21 0.45
CA LEU A 247 -3.87 10.92 0.57
C LEU A 247 -4.68 12.20 0.34
N PRO A 248 -5.95 12.11 -0.12
CA PRO A 248 -6.89 13.21 -0.02
C PRO A 248 -7.10 13.64 1.43
N SER A 249 -7.21 14.95 1.67
CA SER A 249 -7.65 15.49 2.95
C SER A 249 -9.14 15.24 3.18
N GLY A 250 -9.54 14.95 4.41
CA GLY A 250 -10.96 14.84 4.80
C GLY A 250 -11.61 13.49 4.54
N GLN A 251 -10.82 12.43 4.31
CA GLN A 251 -11.34 11.07 4.30
C GLN A 251 -11.88 10.65 5.68
N SER A 252 -12.77 9.66 5.68
CA SER A 252 -13.22 9.04 6.94
C SER A 252 -12.03 8.35 7.64
N SER A 253 -12.01 8.38 8.97
CA SER A 253 -10.95 7.75 9.76
C SER A 253 -10.81 6.25 9.45
N VAL A 254 -11.92 5.56 9.20
CA VAL A 254 -11.94 4.15 8.81
C VAL A 254 -11.34 3.94 7.42
N GLY A 255 -11.76 4.73 6.42
CA GLY A 255 -11.23 4.64 5.05
C GLY A 255 -9.72 4.89 5.01
N GLU A 256 -9.26 5.96 5.67
CA GLU A 256 -7.84 6.26 5.77
C GLU A 256 -7.06 5.14 6.48
N SER A 257 -7.62 4.54 7.54
CA SER A 257 -7.00 3.42 8.26
C SER A 257 -6.87 2.16 7.40
N ILE A 258 -7.86 1.86 6.54
CA ILE A 258 -7.78 0.77 5.56
C ILE A 258 -6.65 1.05 4.56
N VAL A 259 -6.52 2.29 4.09
CA VAL A 259 -5.44 2.66 3.16
C VAL A 259 -4.07 2.53 3.82
N VAL A 260 -3.91 3.01 5.06
CA VAL A 260 -2.67 2.84 5.85
C VAL A 260 -2.36 1.36 6.08
N GLY A 261 -3.36 0.57 6.53
CA GLY A 261 -3.22 -0.87 6.75
C GLY A 261 -2.83 -1.64 5.49
N SER A 262 -3.50 -1.37 4.36
CA SER A 262 -3.19 -2.00 3.07
C SER A 262 -1.80 -1.64 2.57
N ALA A 263 -1.36 -0.37 2.74
CA ALA A 263 0.00 0.04 2.41
C ALA A 263 1.03 -0.71 3.26
N LEU A 264 0.81 -0.87 4.57
CA LEU A 264 1.71 -1.61 5.45
C LEU A 264 1.77 -3.11 5.12
N GLY A 265 0.62 -3.73 4.82
CA GLY A 265 0.54 -5.12 4.35
C GLY A 265 1.30 -5.33 3.04
N MET A 266 1.08 -4.42 2.07
CA MET A 266 1.84 -4.38 0.81
C MET A 266 3.35 -4.27 1.05
N LEU A 267 3.80 -3.32 1.86
CA LEU A 267 5.22 -3.10 2.14
C LEU A 267 5.86 -4.31 2.82
N TRP A 268 5.13 -4.97 3.71
CA TRP A 268 5.59 -6.22 4.30
C TRP A 268 5.81 -7.29 3.25
N ARG A 269 4.81 -7.50 2.38
CA ARG A 269 4.89 -8.51 1.33
C ARG A 269 6.01 -8.25 0.33
N LEU A 270 6.22 -6.99 -0.03
CA LEU A 270 7.33 -6.57 -0.89
C LEU A 270 8.68 -6.95 -0.30
N ARG A 271 8.89 -6.77 1.01
CA ARG A 271 10.14 -7.18 1.67
C ARG A 271 10.36 -8.70 1.63
N GLU A 272 9.29 -9.49 1.63
CA GLU A 272 9.39 -10.96 1.56
C GLU A 272 9.73 -11.46 0.15
N LEU A 273 9.09 -10.89 -0.87
CA LEU A 273 9.30 -11.29 -2.27
C LEU A 273 10.75 -11.06 -2.74
N HIS A 274 11.42 -10.04 -2.21
CA HIS A 274 12.78 -9.67 -2.62
C HIS A 274 13.90 -10.30 -1.79
N ARG A 275 13.60 -11.30 -0.94
CA ARG A 275 14.59 -12.04 -0.11
C ARG A 275 15.54 -12.97 -0.88
N GLY A 276 15.66 -12.83 -2.19
CA GLY A 276 16.31 -13.80 -3.08
C GLY A 276 17.83 -13.92 -3.00
N LYS A 277 18.42 -14.28 -1.83
CA LYS A 277 19.65 -15.09 -1.65
C LYS A 277 19.69 -15.71 -0.25
N GLY A 278 18.86 -16.72 0.02
CA GLY A 278 18.95 -17.51 1.25
C GLY A 278 18.14 -18.80 1.13
N LYS A 279 18.83 -19.94 1.12
CA LYS A 279 18.35 -21.34 1.10
C LYS A 279 16.82 -21.49 1.17
N VAL A 280 16.21 -21.86 0.04
CA VAL A 280 14.93 -22.57 0.06
C VAL A 280 15.15 -23.85 0.86
N GLY A 281 14.76 -23.85 2.13
CA GLY A 281 14.64 -25.06 2.91
C GLY A 281 13.70 -26.00 2.14
N LYS A 282 14.15 -27.24 1.91
CA LYS A 282 13.38 -28.28 1.23
C LYS A 282 11.94 -28.27 1.73
N ALA A 283 10.99 -28.12 0.81
CA ALA A 283 9.59 -28.38 1.08
C ALA A 283 9.48 -29.84 1.55
N VAL A 284 9.25 -30.03 2.84
CA VAL A 284 8.73 -31.31 3.34
C VAL A 284 7.23 -31.21 3.17
N GLU A 285 6.70 -31.91 2.18
CA GLU A 285 5.27 -32.21 2.10
C GLU A 285 4.83 -32.84 3.41
N LYS A 286 4.07 -32.09 4.21
CA LYS A 286 3.21 -32.68 5.24
C LYS A 286 1.78 -32.32 4.89
N LYS A 287 1.06 -33.34 4.41
CA LYS A 287 -0.39 -33.36 4.24
C LYS A 287 -1.04 -32.80 5.51
N SER A 288 -1.62 -31.60 5.43
CA SER A 288 -2.45 -31.05 6.49
C SER A 288 -3.83 -31.71 6.40
N ARG A 289 -4.12 -32.55 7.39
CA ARG A 289 -5.48 -32.98 7.71
C ARG A 289 -6.17 -31.80 8.38
N LEU A 290 -7.16 -31.23 7.67
CA LEU A 290 -8.15 -30.32 8.23
C LEU A 290 -8.70 -30.88 9.55
N GLY A 291 -8.44 -30.17 10.64
CA GLY A 291 -8.98 -30.40 11.97
C GLY A 291 -9.55 -29.07 12.48
N SER A 292 -10.84 -29.09 12.79
CA SER A 292 -11.70 -27.96 13.11
C SER A 292 -11.14 -26.97 14.12
N ILE A 293 -11.24 -25.68 13.78
CA ILE A 293 -11.20 -24.55 14.71
C ILE A 293 -12.38 -24.71 15.69
N LYS A 294 -12.10 -25.13 16.93
CA LYS A 294 -13.03 -24.98 18.05
C LYS A 294 -12.70 -23.68 18.78
N ARG A 295 -13.75 -22.85 18.91
CA ARG A 295 -13.84 -21.66 19.76
C ARG A 295 -13.18 -21.92 21.13
N VAL A 296 -12.29 -21.02 21.51
CA VAL A 296 -11.85 -20.85 22.90
C VAL A 296 -12.08 -19.39 23.26
N PHE A 297 -13.31 -19.09 23.68
CA PHE A 297 -13.57 -18.01 24.64
C PHE A 297 -14.28 -18.67 25.82
N GLY A 298 -13.47 -19.03 26.83
CA GLY A 298 -13.89 -18.98 28.24
C GLY A 298 -13.27 -17.70 28.81
N SER A 299 -13.86 -17.02 29.78
CA SER A 299 -14.34 -17.60 31.03
C SER A 299 -15.09 -16.53 31.85
N LYS A 300 -16.05 -17.00 32.67
CA LYS A 300 -16.50 -16.49 34.00
C LYS A 300 -17.10 -15.06 34.03
N GLU A 301 -18.16 -14.79 34.76
CA GLU A 301 -18.78 -15.44 35.94
C GLU A 301 -20.25 -15.83 35.73
#